data_AF-A0A7J4SA77-F1
#
_entry.id   AF-A0A7J4SA77-F1
#
_cell.length_a   1.000
_cell.length_b   1.000
_cell.length_c   1.000
_cell.angle_alpha   90.00
_cell.angle_beta   90.00
_cell.angle_gamma   90.00
#
_symmetry.space_group_name_H-M   'P 1'
#
loop_
_entity.id
_entity.type
_entity.pdbx_description
1 polymer ?
#
loop_
_entity_poly.entity_id
_entity_poly.type
_entity_poly.pdbx_seq_one_letter_code
_entity_poly.pdbx_strand_id
1 'polypeptide(L)'
;MARGEIVESFVVPVHPHTVLAPEQNDGWGKLRQAYDDAAQIIKDSKADLLIIYSTTWPSIIGHQLISDPNPEWVMVDHDFHELGSIHYSLNIDAEFAAMWNNENHARGLQSRCVNYRGFPIDVGSVVALTLLNPDNEIPAVIVSSNVYADRSETTVLAKACKELIRKTGRRAVAITAMSLSNRMF
;
A
#
# COMPACT_ATOMS: atom_id res chain seq x y z
N MET A 1 -11.39 25.71 -8.13
CA MET A 1 -10.47 24.56 -8.24
C MET A 1 -11.19 23.35 -7.64
N ALA A 2 -11.24 22.22 -8.35
CA ALA A 2 -11.77 20.99 -7.78
C ALA A 2 -10.91 20.59 -6.56
N ARG A 3 -11.55 20.23 -5.44
CA ARG A 3 -10.83 19.74 -4.26
C ARG A 3 -10.55 18.26 -4.48
N GLY A 4 -9.32 17.82 -4.20
CA GLY A 4 -8.98 16.40 -4.31
C GLY A 4 -9.86 15.54 -3.40
N GLU A 5 -10.05 14.29 -3.79
CA GLU A 5 -10.98 13.36 -3.15
C GLU A 5 -10.46 11.93 -3.16
N ILE A 6 -10.98 11.12 -2.24
CA ILE A 6 -10.83 9.67 -2.29
C ILE A 6 -11.99 9.14 -3.13
N VAL A 7 -11.69 8.53 -4.28
CA VAL A 7 -12.70 8.05 -5.23
C VAL A 7 -13.14 6.63 -4.95
N GLU A 8 -12.24 5.80 -4.40
CA GLU A 8 -12.49 4.40 -4.09
C GLU A 8 -11.72 3.97 -2.83
N SER A 9 -12.16 2.87 -2.21
CA SER A 9 -11.45 2.29 -1.07
C SER A 9 -11.57 0.78 -1.01
N PHE A 10 -10.45 0.10 -0.74
CA PHE A 10 -10.37 -1.37 -0.71
C PHE A 10 -9.66 -1.88 0.54
N VAL A 11 -10.08 -3.06 0.99
CA VAL A 11 -9.34 -3.91 1.93
C VAL A 11 -8.95 -5.16 1.19
N VAL A 12 -7.65 -5.47 1.13
CA VAL A 12 -7.12 -6.53 0.26
C VAL A 12 -6.18 -7.48 1.02
N PRO A 13 -6.21 -8.79 0.72
CA PRO A 13 -5.41 -9.78 1.43
C PRO A 13 -3.94 -9.74 1.01
N VAL A 14 -3.04 -9.96 1.97
CA VAL A 14 -1.59 -9.72 1.81
C VAL A 14 -0.79 -10.91 1.31
N HIS A 15 -1.34 -12.12 1.39
CA HIS A 15 -0.55 -13.34 1.17
C HIS A 15 -0.23 -13.55 -0.32
N PRO A 16 0.96 -14.10 -0.65
CA PRO A 16 1.45 -14.16 -2.02
C PRO A 16 0.74 -15.19 -2.90
N HIS A 17 -0.10 -16.06 -2.33
CA HIS A 17 -0.84 -17.12 -3.04
C HIS A 17 -1.63 -16.59 -4.24
N THR A 18 -2.25 -15.41 -4.15
CA THR A 18 -3.03 -14.82 -5.26
C THR A 18 -2.15 -14.41 -6.44
N VAL A 19 -0.85 -14.19 -6.20
CA VAL A 19 0.16 -13.89 -7.24
C VAL A 19 0.82 -15.16 -7.74
N LEU A 20 1.30 -16.00 -6.84
CA LEU A 20 2.24 -17.10 -7.14
C LEU A 20 1.58 -18.44 -7.44
N ALA A 21 0.40 -18.69 -6.88
CA ALA A 21 -0.24 -20.01 -6.94
C ALA A 21 -1.78 -19.96 -7.01
N PRO A 22 -2.43 -18.99 -7.69
CA PRO A 22 -3.89 -18.85 -7.65
C PRO A 22 -4.62 -20.09 -8.17
N GLU A 23 -3.99 -20.88 -9.03
CA GLU A 23 -4.52 -22.12 -9.61
C GLU A 23 -4.45 -23.35 -8.68
N GLN A 24 -3.65 -23.30 -7.61
CA GLN A 24 -3.47 -24.44 -6.71
C GLN A 24 -4.63 -24.62 -5.72
N ASN A 25 -5.49 -23.60 -5.57
CA ASN A 25 -6.67 -23.64 -4.71
C ASN A 25 -7.78 -22.75 -5.25
N ASP A 26 -8.99 -23.29 -5.36
CA ASP A 26 -10.17 -22.55 -5.85
C ASP A 26 -10.45 -21.25 -5.09
N GLY A 27 -10.16 -21.21 -3.79
CA GLY A 27 -10.31 -20.02 -2.95
C GLY A 27 -9.29 -18.93 -3.31
N TRP A 28 -8.03 -19.31 -3.55
CA TRP A 28 -7.00 -18.37 -4.00
C TRP A 28 -7.31 -17.83 -5.40
N GLY A 29 -7.80 -18.69 -6.31
CA GLY A 29 -8.27 -18.28 -7.62
C GLY A 29 -9.42 -17.28 -7.58
N LYS A 30 -10.40 -17.49 -6.68
CA LYS A 30 -11.50 -16.53 -6.47
C LYS A 30 -11.01 -15.19 -5.91
N LEU A 31 -10.06 -15.20 -4.99
CA LEU A 31 -9.46 -13.98 -4.46
C LEU A 31 -8.65 -13.25 -5.54
N ARG A 32 -7.95 -13.98 -6.41
CA ARG A 32 -7.27 -13.42 -7.57
C ARG A 32 -8.26 -12.74 -8.52
N GLN A 33 -9.36 -13.40 -8.87
CA GLN A 33 -10.40 -12.78 -9.70
C GLN A 33 -10.97 -11.50 -9.06
N ALA A 34 -11.21 -11.51 -7.74
CA ALA A 34 -11.68 -10.32 -7.03
C ALA A 34 -10.65 -9.16 -7.05
N TYR A 35 -9.36 -9.47 -7.05
CA TYR A 35 -8.30 -8.50 -7.28
C TYR A 35 -8.35 -7.93 -8.70
N ASP A 36 -8.54 -8.77 -9.72
CA ASP A 36 -8.65 -8.33 -11.11
C ASP A 36 -9.87 -7.41 -11.31
N ASP A 37 -11.01 -7.73 -10.69
CA ASP A 37 -12.21 -6.89 -10.68
C ASP A 37 -11.94 -5.54 -9.99
N ALA A 38 -11.22 -5.53 -8.86
CA ALA A 38 -10.84 -4.31 -8.15
C ALA A 38 -9.87 -3.44 -8.96
N ALA A 39 -8.91 -4.05 -9.66
CA ALA A 39 -8.00 -3.35 -10.56
C ALA A 39 -8.76 -2.64 -11.68
N GLN A 40 -9.79 -3.29 -12.24
CA GLN A 40 -10.65 -2.68 -13.25
C GLN A 40 -11.44 -1.48 -12.69
N ILE A 41 -11.99 -1.59 -11.48
CA ILE A 41 -12.66 -0.46 -10.80
C ILE A 41 -11.68 0.72 -10.62
N ILE A 42 -10.45 0.45 -10.17
CA ILE A 42 -9.42 1.48 -10.02
C ILE A 42 -9.13 2.17 -11.35
N LYS A 43 -8.96 1.40 -12.42
CA LYS A 43 -8.71 1.92 -13.78
C LYS A 43 -9.83 2.84 -14.27
N ASP A 44 -11.08 2.44 -14.02
CA ASP A 44 -12.27 3.20 -14.45
C ASP A 44 -12.53 4.44 -13.57
N SER A 45 -12.05 4.45 -12.33
CA SER A 45 -12.22 5.57 -11.38
C SER A 45 -11.48 6.86 -11.77
N LYS A 46 -10.53 6.77 -12.72
CA LYS A 46 -9.60 7.84 -13.11
C LYS A 46 -8.80 8.36 -11.91
N ALA A 47 -8.39 7.46 -11.04
CA ALA A 47 -7.49 7.79 -9.95
C ALA A 47 -6.09 8.12 -10.48
N ASP A 48 -5.40 9.02 -9.80
CA ASP A 48 -4.04 9.46 -10.09
C ASP A 48 -3.06 9.16 -8.93
N LEU A 49 -3.54 8.53 -7.86
CA LEU A 49 -2.74 8.15 -6.69
C LEU A 49 -3.31 6.91 -6.01
N LEU A 50 -2.45 5.95 -5.67
CA LEU A 50 -2.78 4.83 -4.79
C LEU A 50 -2.18 5.06 -3.40
N ILE A 51 -2.97 4.93 -2.35
CA ILE A 51 -2.51 5.07 -0.96
C ILE A 51 -2.57 3.70 -0.31
N ILE A 52 -1.42 3.13 0.01
CA ILE A 52 -1.30 1.82 0.65
C ILE A 52 -0.98 2.02 2.13
N TYR A 53 -1.85 1.51 3.01
CA TYR A 53 -1.50 1.21 4.40
C TYR A 53 -1.33 -0.29 4.52
N SER A 54 -0.13 -0.75 4.89
CA SER A 54 0.15 -2.19 4.99
C SER A 54 0.40 -2.64 6.42
N THR A 55 -0.37 -3.63 6.87
CA THR A 55 -0.15 -4.26 8.19
C THR A 55 1.05 -5.19 8.20
N THR A 56 1.55 -5.62 7.04
CA THR A 56 2.75 -6.46 6.93
C THR A 56 4.05 -5.65 6.92
N TRP A 57 3.96 -4.31 6.97
CA TRP A 57 5.10 -3.44 7.23
C TRP A 57 5.04 -2.83 8.63
N PRO A 58 5.48 -3.56 9.68
CA PRO A 58 5.50 -3.02 11.03
C PRO A 58 6.62 -1.98 11.19
N SER A 59 6.31 -0.87 11.87
CA SER A 59 7.30 0.12 12.32
C SER A 59 7.26 0.29 13.84
N ILE A 60 8.41 0.63 14.43
CA ILE A 60 8.59 0.76 15.88
C ILE A 60 8.67 2.24 16.32
N ILE A 61 9.43 3.05 15.58
CA ILE A 61 9.64 4.47 15.88
C ILE A 61 8.85 5.28 14.86
N GLY A 62 7.60 5.62 15.22
CA GLY A 62 6.68 6.37 14.38
C GLY A 62 6.25 5.63 13.10
N HIS A 63 5.52 6.34 12.25
CA HIS A 63 5.15 5.86 10.92
C HIS A 63 6.31 6.03 9.94
N GLN A 64 6.39 5.17 8.94
CA GLN A 64 7.39 5.23 7.89
C GLN A 64 6.69 5.32 6.55
N LEU A 65 7.20 6.15 5.65
CA LEU A 65 6.69 6.30 4.29
C LEU A 65 7.78 5.91 3.30
N ILE A 66 7.46 5.06 2.33
CA ILE A 66 8.39 4.78 1.23
C ILE A 66 8.53 6.04 0.37
N SER A 67 9.77 6.46 0.12
CA SER A 67 10.08 7.65 -0.68
C SER A 67 11.28 7.45 -1.61
N ASP A 68 11.73 6.21 -1.82
CA ASP A 68 12.46 5.83 -3.03
C ASP A 68 11.44 5.88 -4.18
N PRO A 69 11.66 6.67 -5.26
CA PRO A 69 10.70 6.80 -6.35
C PRO A 69 10.56 5.52 -7.20
N ASN A 70 11.57 4.65 -7.22
CA ASN A 70 11.53 3.40 -8.00
C ASN A 70 12.23 2.25 -7.27
N PRO A 71 11.68 1.76 -6.15
CA PRO A 71 12.23 0.59 -5.49
C PRO A 71 11.96 -0.63 -6.38
N GLU A 72 13.04 -1.33 -6.70
CA GLU A 72 13.03 -2.56 -7.50
C GLU A 72 13.77 -3.66 -6.76
N TRP A 73 13.17 -4.85 -6.67
CA TRP A 73 13.80 -6.03 -6.09
C TRP A 73 13.11 -7.33 -6.52
N VAL A 74 13.66 -8.44 -6.05
CA VAL A 74 13.04 -9.78 -6.11
C VAL A 74 12.64 -10.17 -4.70
N MET A 75 11.34 -10.12 -4.41
CA MET A 75 10.79 -10.53 -3.13
C MET A 75 10.68 -12.06 -3.06
N VAL A 76 11.10 -12.63 -1.94
CA VAL A 76 10.76 -13.99 -1.52
C VAL A 76 10.03 -13.86 -0.19
N ASP A 77 8.81 -14.38 -0.11
CA ASP A 77 8.03 -14.35 1.13
C ASP A 77 8.71 -15.21 2.21
N HIS A 78 8.72 -14.76 3.46
CA HIS A 78 9.41 -15.47 4.53
C HIS A 78 8.71 -16.79 4.92
N ASP A 79 7.38 -16.76 4.95
CA ASP A 79 6.56 -17.90 5.38
C ASP A 79 6.29 -18.86 4.22
N PHE A 80 6.19 -18.34 2.99
CA PHE A 80 5.77 -19.08 1.79
C PHE A 80 6.83 -19.09 0.67
N HIS A 81 8.10 -19.19 1.04
CA HIS A 81 9.24 -19.17 0.11
C HIS A 81 9.19 -20.31 -0.92
N GLU A 82 8.54 -21.44 -0.61
CA GLU A 82 8.36 -22.54 -1.55
C GLU A 82 7.47 -22.21 -2.76
N LEU A 83 6.63 -21.17 -2.66
CA LEU A 83 5.75 -20.75 -3.77
C LEU A 83 6.49 -19.99 -4.87
N GLY A 84 7.71 -19.53 -4.59
CA GLY A 84 8.56 -18.81 -5.54
C GLY A 84 8.81 -17.35 -5.14
N SER A 85 9.05 -16.51 -6.15
CA SER A 85 9.51 -15.14 -5.99
C SER A 85 8.67 -14.15 -6.79
N ILE A 86 8.48 -12.94 -6.26
CA ILE A 86 7.78 -11.85 -6.96
C ILE A 86 8.80 -10.77 -7.33
N HIS A 87 9.01 -10.57 -8.63
CA HIS A 87 9.77 -9.43 -9.13
C HIS A 87 8.90 -8.18 -9.10
N TYR A 88 9.40 -7.08 -8.53
CA TYR A 88 8.68 -5.81 -8.52
C TYR A 88 9.59 -4.65 -8.93
N SER A 89 9.01 -3.65 -9.59
CA SER A 89 9.56 -2.31 -9.77
C SER A 89 8.40 -1.33 -9.58
N LEU A 90 8.37 -0.59 -8.48
CA LEU A 90 7.21 0.21 -8.10
C LEU A 90 7.34 1.66 -8.56
N ASN A 91 6.24 2.29 -8.95
CA ASN A 91 6.15 3.72 -9.21
C ASN A 91 5.68 4.43 -7.93
N ILE A 92 6.60 5.07 -7.19
CA ILE A 92 6.30 5.72 -5.91
C ILE A 92 6.27 7.24 -6.05
N ASP A 93 5.21 7.86 -5.56
CA ASP A 93 5.09 9.32 -5.44
C ASP A 93 5.89 9.84 -4.24
N ALA A 94 7.21 9.93 -4.42
CA ALA A 94 8.13 10.37 -3.37
C ALA A 94 7.86 11.81 -2.88
N GLU A 95 7.33 12.68 -3.75
CA GLU A 95 6.94 14.05 -3.39
C GLU A 95 5.72 14.05 -2.46
N PHE A 96 4.69 13.26 -2.81
CA PHE A 96 3.52 13.09 -1.94
C PHE A 96 3.90 12.46 -0.60
N ALA A 97 4.79 11.46 -0.59
CA ALA A 97 5.32 10.86 0.64
C ALA A 97 6.01 11.91 1.54
N ALA A 98 6.86 12.77 0.96
CA ALA A 98 7.53 13.84 1.70
C ALA A 98 6.54 14.88 2.27
N MET A 99 5.53 15.27 1.47
CA MET A 99 4.47 16.16 1.94
C MET A 99 3.64 15.52 3.07
N TRP A 100 3.32 14.23 2.96
CA TRP A 100 2.56 13.53 4.01
C TRP A 100 3.38 13.42 5.29
N ASN A 101 4.69 13.18 5.19
CA ASN A 101 5.59 13.24 6.35
C ASN A 101 5.53 14.60 7.07
N ASN A 102 5.54 15.71 6.32
CA ASN A 102 5.42 17.05 6.91
C ASN A 102 4.04 17.28 7.56
N GLU A 103 2.96 16.83 6.90
CA GLU A 103 1.59 16.97 7.40
C GLU A 103 1.34 16.12 8.67
N ASN A 104 2.04 14.99 8.80
CA ASN A 104 2.09 14.15 10.00
C ASN A 104 2.76 14.90 11.17
N HIS A 105 3.95 15.45 10.96
CA HIS A 105 4.65 16.25 11.98
C HIS A 105 3.82 17.45 12.43
N ALA A 106 3.14 18.14 11.51
CA ALA A 106 2.24 19.25 11.83
C ALA A 106 1.05 18.85 12.73
N ARG A 107 0.73 17.55 12.81
CA ARG A 107 -0.30 16.98 13.69
C ARG A 107 0.25 16.31 14.94
N GLY A 108 1.55 16.44 15.20
CA GLY A 108 2.22 15.84 16.36
C GLY A 108 2.55 14.35 16.19
N LEU A 109 2.41 13.79 14.97
CA LEU A 109 2.84 12.43 14.71
C LEU A 109 4.36 12.37 14.50
N GLN A 110 4.96 11.28 14.95
CA GLN A 110 6.31 10.91 14.55
C GLN A 110 6.23 10.11 13.26
N SER A 111 6.91 10.60 12.22
CA SER A 111 7.08 9.82 11.00
C SER A 111 8.42 10.12 10.33
N ARG A 112 8.80 9.30 9.35
CA ARG A 112 9.95 9.55 8.50
C ARG A 112 9.79 8.95 7.11
N CYS A 113 10.46 9.57 6.15
CA CYS A 113 10.64 9.02 4.83
C CYS A 113 11.77 7.98 4.80
N VAL A 114 11.57 6.93 4.01
CA VAL A 114 12.48 5.81 3.82
C VAL A 114 12.89 5.77 2.35
N ASN A 115 14.15 6.11 2.11
CA ASN A 115 14.75 6.12 0.78
C ASN A 115 16.16 5.55 0.85
N TYR A 116 16.26 4.23 0.77
CA TYR A 116 17.54 3.57 0.56
C TYR A 116 17.38 2.36 -0.33
N ARG A 117 18.38 2.17 -1.19
CA ARG A 117 18.40 1.08 -2.16
C ARG A 117 18.34 -0.27 -1.46
N GLY A 118 17.47 -1.15 -1.96
CA GLY A 118 17.28 -2.49 -1.39
C GLY A 118 16.47 -2.49 -0.10
N PHE A 119 15.69 -1.43 0.18
CA PHE A 119 14.67 -1.49 1.22
C PHE A 119 13.73 -2.69 0.96
N PRO A 120 13.51 -3.57 1.95
CA PRO A 120 12.60 -4.70 1.79
C PRO A 120 11.16 -4.20 1.86
N ILE A 121 10.58 -3.86 0.71
CA ILE A 121 9.13 -3.57 0.62
C ILE A 121 8.38 -4.82 1.09
N ASP A 122 7.36 -4.64 1.91
CA ASP A 122 6.63 -5.75 2.54
C ASP A 122 5.70 -6.47 1.55
N VAL A 123 5.37 -7.73 1.86
CA VAL A 123 4.56 -8.59 0.98
C VAL A 123 3.19 -8.01 0.68
N GLY A 124 2.51 -7.42 1.66
CA GLY A 124 1.19 -6.83 1.46
C GLY A 124 1.21 -5.70 0.44
N SER A 125 2.21 -4.81 0.51
CA SER A 125 2.36 -3.74 -0.47
C SER A 125 2.73 -4.25 -1.86
N VAL A 126 3.63 -5.24 -1.94
CA VAL A 126 4.03 -5.84 -3.23
C VAL A 126 2.86 -6.56 -3.88
N VAL A 127 2.14 -7.42 -3.15
CA VAL A 127 0.97 -8.15 -3.66
C VAL A 127 -0.13 -7.18 -4.08
N ALA A 128 -0.45 -6.20 -3.24
CA ALA A 128 -1.49 -5.22 -3.55
C ALA A 128 -1.17 -4.45 -4.83
N LEU A 129 0.05 -3.91 -4.98
CA LEU A 129 0.41 -3.14 -6.17
C LEU A 129 0.58 -4.01 -7.42
N THR A 130 1.08 -5.24 -7.28
CA THR A 130 1.20 -6.19 -8.39
C THR A 130 -0.16 -6.52 -9.00
N LEU A 131 -1.19 -6.66 -8.16
CA LEU A 131 -2.52 -7.09 -8.62
C LEU A 131 -3.46 -5.92 -8.92
N LEU A 132 -3.40 -4.81 -8.17
CA LEU A 132 -4.30 -3.66 -8.35
C LEU A 132 -3.81 -2.65 -9.39
N ASN A 133 -2.51 -2.66 -9.71
CA ASN A 133 -1.88 -1.72 -10.64
C ASN A 133 -0.85 -2.45 -11.54
N PRO A 134 -1.27 -3.48 -12.30
CA PRO A 134 -0.35 -4.37 -13.01
C PRO A 134 0.51 -3.65 -14.06
N ASP A 135 -0.01 -2.58 -14.66
CA ASP A 135 0.72 -1.75 -15.64
C ASP A 135 1.63 -0.69 -14.97
N ASN A 136 1.61 -0.59 -13.63
CA ASN A 136 2.36 0.38 -12.82
C ASN A 136 2.14 1.86 -13.23
N GLU A 137 0.99 2.17 -13.84
CA GLU A 137 0.67 3.48 -14.42
C GLU A 137 0.36 4.53 -13.34
N ILE A 138 -0.37 4.13 -12.30
CA ILE A 138 -0.78 5.03 -11.21
C ILE A 138 0.31 5.03 -10.13
N PRO A 139 0.91 6.17 -9.77
CA PRO A 139 1.91 6.19 -8.72
C PRO A 139 1.27 5.88 -7.36
N ALA A 140 2.03 5.23 -6.48
CA ALA A 140 1.59 4.84 -5.15
C ALA A 140 2.35 5.58 -4.05
N VAL A 141 1.75 5.68 -2.86
CA VAL A 141 2.43 6.00 -1.61
C VAL A 141 2.14 4.91 -0.60
N ILE A 142 3.18 4.41 0.06
CA ILE A 142 3.09 3.31 1.02
C ILE A 142 3.44 3.84 2.41
N VAL A 143 2.60 3.53 3.39
CA VAL A 143 2.83 3.86 4.81
C VAL A 143 2.80 2.61 5.69
N SER A 144 3.68 2.58 6.68
CA SER A 144 3.84 1.48 7.63
C SER A 144 2.73 1.45 8.68
N SER A 145 2.56 0.28 9.28
CA SER A 145 1.77 0.07 10.49
C SER A 145 2.66 0.23 11.74
N ASN A 146 2.58 1.37 12.42
CA ASN A 146 3.28 1.56 13.70
C ASN A 146 2.66 0.66 14.77
N VAL A 147 3.45 -0.24 15.36
CA VAL A 147 2.97 -1.24 16.32
C VAL A 147 2.49 -0.62 17.64
N TYR A 148 2.87 0.63 17.92
CA TYR A 148 2.42 1.40 19.08
C TYR A 148 1.28 2.37 18.78
N ALA A 149 0.90 2.52 17.51
CA ALA A 149 -0.22 3.37 17.15
C ALA A 149 -1.54 2.70 17.56
N ASP A 150 -2.35 3.42 18.31
CA ASP A 150 -3.73 3.03 18.55
C ASP A 150 -4.62 3.46 17.35
N ARG A 151 -5.93 3.20 17.47
CA ARG A 151 -6.91 3.66 16.48
C ARG A 151 -6.89 5.18 16.32
N SER A 152 -6.65 5.92 17.40
CA SER A 152 -6.68 7.38 17.43
C SER A 152 -5.52 7.95 16.63
N GLU A 153 -4.30 7.47 16.85
CA GLU A 153 -3.10 7.83 16.09
C GLU A 153 -3.26 7.51 14.60
N THR A 154 -3.72 6.29 14.28
CA THR A 154 -3.99 5.89 12.89
C THR A 154 -5.07 6.77 12.24
N THR A 155 -6.07 7.23 13.01
CA THR A 155 -7.09 8.18 12.52
C THR A 155 -6.47 9.55 12.21
N VAL A 156 -5.53 10.02 13.02
CA VAL A 156 -4.79 11.28 12.78
C VAL A 156 -3.93 11.16 11.52
N LEU A 157 -3.24 10.02 11.33
CA LEU A 157 -2.46 9.71 10.13
C LEU A 157 -3.34 9.77 8.87
N ALA A 158 -4.51 9.12 8.89
CA ALA A 158 -5.45 9.15 7.77
C ALA A 158 -6.00 10.56 7.51
N LYS A 159 -6.27 11.35 8.55
CA LYS A 159 -6.68 12.76 8.41
C LYS A 159 -5.57 13.63 7.81
N ALA A 160 -4.30 13.37 8.13
CA ALA A 160 -3.17 14.04 7.51
C ALA A 160 -3.14 13.78 6.00
N CYS A 161 -3.23 12.50 5.61
CA CYS A 161 -3.30 12.09 4.21
C CYS A 161 -4.48 12.74 3.48
N LYS A 162 -5.69 12.64 4.05
CA LYS A 162 -6.93 13.18 3.45
C LYS A 162 -6.85 14.69 3.21
N GLU A 163 -6.25 15.43 4.13
CA GLU A 163 -6.06 16.88 3.95
C GLU A 163 -5.08 17.17 2.80
N LEU A 164 -4.00 16.38 2.70
CA LEU A 164 -3.04 16.51 1.61
C LEU A 164 -3.68 16.20 0.24
N ILE A 165 -4.49 15.15 0.13
CA ILE A 165 -5.26 14.83 -1.08
C ILE A 165 -6.11 16.04 -1.50
N ARG A 166 -6.84 16.65 -0.56
CA ARG A 166 -7.67 17.83 -0.84
C ARG A 166 -6.85 19.02 -1.33
N LYS A 167 -5.71 19.31 -0.68
CA LYS A 167 -4.81 20.43 -1.01
C LYS A 167 -4.15 20.26 -2.38
N THR A 168 -3.74 19.03 -2.71
CA THR A 168 -3.03 18.69 -3.96
C THR A 168 -3.97 18.45 -5.14
N GLY A 169 -5.28 18.33 -4.90
CA GLY A 169 -6.25 18.11 -5.98
C GLY A 169 -6.28 16.67 -6.51
N ARG A 170 -5.60 15.74 -5.85
CA ARG A 170 -5.46 14.34 -6.28
C ARG A 170 -6.77 13.57 -6.20
N ARG A 171 -6.95 12.63 -7.13
CA ARG A 171 -8.03 11.63 -7.11
C ARG A 171 -7.42 10.32 -6.64
N ALA A 172 -7.55 10.02 -5.36
CA ALA A 172 -6.83 8.92 -4.75
C ALA A 172 -7.72 7.68 -4.50
N VAL A 173 -7.13 6.49 -4.56
CA VAL A 173 -7.72 5.26 -4.04
C VAL A 173 -7.02 4.89 -2.72
N ALA A 174 -7.81 4.62 -1.68
CA ALA A 174 -7.28 4.17 -0.39
C ALA A 174 -7.31 2.63 -0.29
N ILE A 175 -6.16 2.01 -0.04
CA ILE A 175 -6.01 0.56 0.01
C ILE A 175 -5.41 0.17 1.36
N THR A 176 -6.12 -0.68 2.09
CA THR A 176 -5.59 -1.31 3.30
C THR A 176 -5.21 -2.75 2.97
N ALA A 177 -3.91 -3.03 2.96
CA ALA A 177 -3.37 -4.38 2.78
C ALA A 177 -3.30 -5.06 4.16
N MET A 178 -4.28 -5.94 4.43
CA MET A 178 -4.37 -6.67 5.70
C MET A 178 -5.11 -8.00 5.56
N SER A 179 -4.81 -8.92 6.48
CA SER A 179 -5.62 -10.13 6.69
C SER A 179 -6.80 -9.81 7.63
N LEU A 180 -7.88 -10.59 7.52
CA LEU A 180 -9.03 -10.52 8.43
C LEU A 180 -8.78 -11.40 9.67
N SER A 181 -9.40 -12.59 9.72
CA SER A 181 -9.09 -13.59 10.74
C SER A 181 -7.71 -14.19 10.47
N ASN A 182 -6.74 -13.93 11.35
CA ASN A 182 -5.38 -14.42 11.20
C ASN A 182 -5.06 -15.54 12.19
N ARG A 183 -5.83 -16.63 12.14
CA ARG A 183 -5.53 -17.87 12.87
C ARG A 183 -4.75 -18.79 11.95
N MET A 184 -3.52 -18.40 11.67
CA MET A 184 -2.56 -19.23 10.97
C MET A 184 -1.69 -19.90 12.02
N PHE A 185 -1.49 -21.21 11.85
CA PHE A 185 -0.73 -22.11 12.73
C PHE A 185 -1.41 -22.44 14.07
#